data_AF-A0A6A5WSN8-F1
#
_entry.id   AF-A0A6A5WSN8-F1
#
_cell.length_a   1.000
_cell.length_b   1.000
_cell.length_c   1.000
_cell.angle_alpha   90.00
_cell.angle_beta   90.00
_cell.angle_gamma   90.00
#
_symmetry.space_group_name_H-M   'P 1'
#
loop_
_entity.id
_entity.type
_entity.pdbx_description
1 polymer ?
#
loop_
_entity_poly.entity_id
_entity_poly.type
_entity_poly.pdbx_seq_one_letter_code
_entity_poly.pdbx_strand_id
1 'polypeptide(L)' 'MRVIPLFTLFAEISVVTAGPAAYGICQAGCAAVVTACYAAGGATWGATLGATAGPTIVACNTAFGTCQAACWAALIALTP' A
#
# COMPACT_ATOMS: atom_id res chain seq x y z
N MET A 1 40.14 7.94 29.20
CA MET A 1 38.98 8.55 28.50
C MET A 1 38.69 7.72 27.25
N ARG A 2 37.90 6.65 27.38
CA ARG A 2 37.50 5.74 26.28
C ARG A 2 36.05 6.07 25.88
N VAL A 3 35.84 7.28 25.36
CA VAL A 3 34.51 7.76 24.90
C VAL A 3 34.26 7.47 23.42
N ILE A 4 35.25 6.89 22.72
CA ILE A 4 35.23 6.65 21.28
C ILE A 4 34.29 5.50 20.83
N PRO A 5 34.09 4.38 21.57
CA PRO A 5 33.38 3.24 20.98
C PRO A 5 31.86 3.40 20.96
N LEU A 6 31.31 4.33 21.76
CA LEU A 6 29.86 4.56 21.83
C LEU A 6 29.36 5.43 20.66
N PHE A 7 30.19 6.34 20.16
CA PHE A 7 29.82 7.22 19.05
C PHE A 7 29.75 6.49 17.71
N THR A 8 30.58 5.46 17.52
CA THR A 8 30.57 4.60 16.32
C THR A 8 29.39 3.62 16.28
N LEU A 9 28.68 3.39 17.39
CA LEU A 9 27.51 2.49 17.40
C LEU A 9 26.23 3.16 16.87
N PHE A 10 26.18 4.50 16.83
CA PHE A 10 25.01 5.27 16.38
C PHE A 10 24.99 5.54 14.86
N ALA A 11 26.07 5.25 14.14
CA ALA A 11 26.18 5.49 12.70
C ALA A 11 25.43 4.45 11.84
N GLU A 12 24.98 3.34 12.44
CA GLU A 12 24.43 2.18 11.73
C GLU A 12 22.90 2.08 11.82
N ILE A 13 22.19 3.12 12.30
CA ILE A 13 20.72 3.12 12.31
C ILE A 13 20.25 3.48 10.90
N SER A 14 20.24 2.49 10.01
CA SER A 14 19.48 2.58 8.76
C SER A 14 18.00 2.61 9.13
N VAL A 15 17.44 3.81 9.29
CA VAL A 15 15.99 3.99 9.36
C VAL A 15 15.46 3.67 7.97
N VAL A 16 15.14 2.40 7.72
CA VAL A 16 14.38 1.99 6.55
C VAL A 16 12.96 2.48 6.79
N THR A 17 12.73 3.76 6.52
CA THR A 17 11.37 4.25 6.36
C THR A 17 10.77 3.40 5.23
N ALA A 18 9.65 2.73 5.47
CA ALA A 18 8.77 2.33 4.38
C ALA A 18 8.28 3.65 3.74
N GLY A 19 9.13 4.30 2.96
CA GLY A 19 8.97 5.70 2.60
C GLY A 19 7.83 5.91 1.59
N PRO A 20 7.61 7.16 1.15
CA PRO A 20 6.58 7.48 0.15
C PRO A 20 6.66 6.62 -1.12
N ALA A 21 7.86 6.18 -1.50
CA ALA A 21 8.06 5.24 -2.60
C ALA A 21 7.44 3.86 -2.35
N ALA A 22 7.64 3.26 -1.16
CA ALA A 22 7.06 1.97 -0.81
C ALA A 22 5.53 2.05 -0.72
N TYR A 23 5.00 3.14 -0.17
CA TYR A 23 3.56 3.42 -0.18
C TYR A 23 3.03 3.51 -1.61
N GLY A 24 3.69 4.26 -2.49
CA GLY A 24 3.33 4.37 -3.90
C GLY A 24 3.32 3.02 -4.62
N ILE A 25 4.32 2.16 -4.39
CA ILE A 25 4.39 0.80 -4.95
C ILE A 25 3.21 -0.05 -4.45
N CYS A 26 2.89 0.01 -3.15
CA CYS A 26 1.76 -0.71 -2.58
C CYS A 26 0.43 -0.27 -3.21
N GLN A 27 0.21 1.04 -3.32
CA GLN A 27 -1.00 1.57 -3.96
C GLN A 27 -1.11 1.15 -5.43
N ALA A 28 0.00 1.18 -6.17
CA ALA A 28 0.05 0.74 -7.56
C ALA A 28 -0.28 -0.75 -7.69
N GLY A 29 0.21 -1.59 -6.77
CA GLY A 29 -0.15 -3.00 -6.68
C GLY A 29 -1.65 -3.21 -6.43
N CYS A 30 -2.24 -2.51 -5.47
CA CYS A 30 -3.69 -2.56 -5.22
C CYS A 30 -4.48 -2.14 -6.48
N ALA A 31 -4.04 -1.10 -7.18
CA ALA A 31 -4.65 -0.61 -8.41
C ALA A 31 -4.58 -1.64 -9.56
N ALA A 32 -3.44 -2.34 -9.69
CA ALA A 32 -3.28 -3.42 -10.66
C ALA A 32 -4.25 -4.58 -10.37
N VAL A 33 -4.37 -4.99 -9.10
CA VAL A 33 -5.28 -6.08 -8.68
C VAL A 33 -6.75 -5.73 -8.92
N VAL A 34 -7.20 -4.52 -8.55
CA VAL A 34 -8.60 -4.13 -8.79
C VAL A 34 -8.89 -4.02 -10.29
N THR A 35 -7.94 -3.57 -11.10
CA THR A 35 -8.08 -3.54 -12.56
C THR A 35 -8.28 -4.95 -13.12
N ALA A 36 -7.49 -5.92 -12.66
CA ALA A 36 -7.66 -7.32 -13.05
C ALA A 36 -9.00 -7.91 -12.57
N CYS A 37 -9.43 -7.60 -11.35
CA CYS A 37 -10.72 -8.01 -10.78
C CYS A 37 -11.90 -7.48 -11.62
N TYR A 38 -11.83 -6.21 -12.01
CA TYR A 38 -12.82 -5.59 -12.89
C TYR A 38 -12.86 -6.25 -14.26
N ALA A 39 -11.70 -6.53 -14.86
CA ALA A 39 -11.62 -7.23 -16.13
C ALA A 39 -12.26 -8.64 -16.06
N ALA A 40 -12.01 -9.38 -14.97
CA ALA A 40 -12.67 -10.67 -14.71
C ALA A 40 -14.19 -10.52 -14.51
N GLY A 41 -14.65 -9.40 -13.95
CA GLY A 41 -16.05 -9.03 -13.82
C GLY A 41 -16.69 -8.43 -15.08
N GLY A 42 -15.95 -8.35 -16.20
CA GLY A 42 -16.45 -7.82 -17.47
C GLY A 42 -16.60 -6.29 -17.50
N ALA A 43 -15.89 -5.56 -16.63
CA ALA A 43 -15.97 -4.11 -16.53
C ALA A 43 -14.59 -3.45 -16.63
N THR A 44 -14.57 -2.16 -16.97
CA THR A 44 -13.36 -1.33 -16.94
C THR A 44 -13.31 -0.54 -15.64
N TRP A 45 -12.19 -0.65 -14.92
CA TRP A 45 -11.98 0.08 -13.68
C TRP A 45 -11.99 1.60 -13.93
N GLY A 46 -12.68 2.34 -13.06
CA GLY A 46 -12.91 3.79 -13.21
C GLY A 46 -14.01 4.20 -14.19
N ALA A 47 -14.50 3.31 -15.07
CA ALA A 47 -15.60 3.60 -15.99
C ALA A 47 -16.99 3.25 -15.42
N THR A 48 -17.04 2.36 -14.43
CA THR A 48 -18.30 1.89 -13.82
C THR A 48 -18.65 2.77 -12.62
N LEU A 49 -19.76 3.52 -12.68
CA LEU A 49 -20.24 4.34 -11.57
C LEU A 49 -20.84 3.47 -10.44
N GLY A 50 -20.53 3.82 -9.18
CA GLY A 50 -20.76 2.95 -8.01
C GLY A 50 -22.18 2.43 -7.81
N ALA A 51 -23.22 3.18 -8.17
CA ALA A 51 -24.61 2.74 -7.98
C ALA A 51 -25.09 1.71 -9.02
N THR A 52 -24.43 1.64 -10.18
CA THR A 52 -24.74 0.67 -11.26
C THR A 52 -23.76 -0.50 -11.29
N ALA A 53 -22.80 -0.52 -10.35
CA ALA A 53 -21.83 -1.60 -10.24
C ALA A 53 -22.53 -2.90 -9.81
N GLY A 54 -22.35 -3.96 -10.60
CA GLY A 54 -22.78 -5.31 -10.21
C GLY A 54 -22.05 -5.81 -8.96
N PRO A 55 -22.55 -6.87 -8.30
CA PRO A 55 -22.04 -7.36 -7.01
C PRO A 55 -20.54 -7.71 -7.05
N THR A 56 -20.05 -8.30 -8.14
CA THR A 56 -18.61 -8.58 -8.33
C THR A 56 -17.78 -7.30 -8.28
N ILE A 57 -18.26 -6.24 -8.93
CA ILE A 57 -17.55 -4.95 -9.01
C ILE A 57 -17.55 -4.24 -7.66
N VAL A 58 -18.67 -4.32 -6.92
CA VAL A 58 -18.73 -3.85 -5.53
C VAL A 58 -17.69 -4.57 -4.68
N ALA A 59 -17.60 -5.90 -4.77
CA ALA A 59 -16.60 -6.68 -4.03
C ALA A 59 -15.15 -6.30 -4.41
N CYS A 60 -14.85 -6.11 -5.71
CA CYS A 60 -13.54 -5.65 -6.17
C CYS A 60 -13.16 -4.30 -5.53
N ASN A 61 -14.10 -3.35 -5.45
CA ASN A 61 -13.87 -2.05 -4.82
C ASN A 61 -13.68 -2.14 -3.32
N THR A 62 -14.45 -2.98 -2.63
CA THR A 62 -14.29 -3.19 -1.18
C THR A 62 -12.90 -3.77 -0.87
N ALA A 63 -12.45 -4.75 -1.66
CA ALA A 63 -11.10 -5.31 -1.56
C ALA A 63 -10.02 -4.25 -1.84
N PHE A 64 -10.21 -3.43 -2.88
CA PHE A 64 -9.32 -2.31 -3.20
C PHE A 64 -9.18 -1.33 -2.04
N GLY A 65 -10.30 -0.87 -1.48
CA GLY A 65 -10.28 0.05 -0.33
C GLY A 65 -9.57 -0.54 0.89
N THR A 66 -9.77 -1.83 1.17
CA THR A 66 -9.08 -2.55 2.24
C THR A 66 -7.57 -2.62 1.99
N CYS A 67 -7.16 -2.90 0.75
CA CYS A 67 -5.77 -2.92 0.32
C CYS A 67 -5.10 -1.55 0.53
N GLN A 68 -5.79 -0.46 0.14
CA GLN A 68 -5.28 0.90 0.32
C GLN A 68 -5.15 1.30 1.79
N ALA A 69 -6.12 0.93 2.63
CA ALA A 69 -6.04 1.15 4.07
C ALA A 69 -4.83 0.42 4.68
N ALA A 70 -4.52 -0.80 4.22
CA ALA A 70 -3.35 -1.54 4.66
C ALA A 70 -2.04 -0.87 4.18
N CYS A 71 -1.98 -0.38 2.94
CA CYS A 71 -0.83 0.38 2.44
C CYS A 71 -0.56 1.62 3.29
N TRP A 72 -1.61 2.36 3.67
CA TRP A 72 -1.48 3.51 4.56
C TRP A 72 -1.01 3.10 5.95
N ALA A 73 -1.59 2.04 6.53
CA ALA A 73 -1.18 1.53 7.83
C ALA A 73 0.31 1.12 7.83
N ALA A 74 0.79 0.49 6.76
CA ALA A 74 2.19 0.09 6.63
C ALA A 74 3.15 1.28 6.47
N LEU A 75 2.69 2.42 5.93
CA LEU A 75 3.49 3.65 5.82
C LEU A 75 3.72 4.30 7.20
N ILE A 76 2.71 4.30 8.06
CA ILE A 76 2.75 4.99 9.37
C ILE A 76 3.13 4.08 10.54
N ALA A 77 3.04 2.76 10.36
CA ALA A 77 3.43 1.81 11.38
C ALA A 77 4.93 1.91 11.65
N LEU A 78 5.31 1.98 12.92
CA LEU A 78 6.69 1.79 13.35
C LEU A 78 7.06 0.35 13.02
N THR A 79 7.83 0.15 11.95
CA THR A 79 8.45 -1.15 11.67
C THR A 79 9.44 -1.45 12.81
N PRO A 80 9.42 -2.69 13.36
CA PRO A 80 10.29 -3.06 14.48
C PRO A 80 11.78 -2.95 14.16
#